data_AF-A0A1I6QZ55-F1
#
_entry.id   AF-A0A1I6QZ55-F1
#
_cell.length_a   1.000
_cell.length_b   1.000
_cell.length_c   1.000
_cell.angle_alpha   90.00
_cell.angle_beta   90.00
_cell.angle_gamma   90.00
#
_symmetry.space_group_name_H-M   'P 1'
#
loop_
_entity.id
_entity.type
_entity.pdbx_description
1 polymer ?
#
loop_
_entity_poly.entity_id
_entity_poly.type
_entity_poly.pdbx_seq_one_letter_code
_entity_poly.pdbx_strand_id
1 'polypeptide(L)'
;MFLIKLNNQEWMDSWQEKESQYETTVEKLYGLADHYVDDLANPLNHAINEFVSGQVVSQEMLDEMLSLIRIPYVTYERIIIQGIEREELKPSDPQDLMHIINGLFNGLGTLYYEKDLTEIRRLYKSGIASLLMGIQHTSKTMKD
;
A
#
# COMPACT_ATOMS: atom_id res chain seq x y z
N MET A 1 4.16 -11.83 17.98
CA MET A 1 2.97 -10.98 17.77
C MET A 1 3.10 -9.52 18.19
N PHE A 2 3.67 -9.20 19.36
CA PHE A 2 3.82 -7.79 19.81
C PHE A 2 4.49 -6.88 18.76
N LEU A 3 5.63 -7.28 18.20
CA LEU A 3 6.36 -6.49 17.19
C LEU A 3 5.54 -6.24 15.92
N ILE A 4 4.74 -7.21 15.47
CA ILE A 4 3.88 -7.05 14.29
C ILE A 4 2.78 -6.03 14.56
N LYS A 5 2.18 -6.03 15.76
CA LYS A 5 1.18 -5.04 16.17
C LYS A 5 1.79 -3.64 16.24
N LEU A 6 2.97 -3.51 16.84
CA LEU A 6 3.68 -2.24 16.92
C LEU A 6 4.02 -1.70 15.52
N ASN A 7 4.57 -2.54 14.64
CA ASN A 7 4.89 -2.14 13.27
C ASN A 7 3.65 -1.66 12.50
N ASN A 8 2.52 -2.37 12.63
CA ASN A 8 1.27 -1.93 11.99
C ASN A 8 0.76 -0.60 12.56
N GLN A 9 0.90 -0.38 13.87
CA GLN A 9 0.51 0.88 14.49
C GLN A 9 1.38 2.04 13.99
N GLU A 10 2.70 1.88 13.98
CA GLU A 10 3.65 2.87 13.46
C GLU A 10 3.39 3.18 11.98
N TRP A 11 3.10 2.15 11.19
CA TRP A 11 2.70 2.32 9.79
C TRP A 11 1.44 3.16 9.67
N MET A 12 0.37 2.84 10.42
CA MET A 12 -0.88 3.58 10.37
C MET A 12 -0.74 5.03 10.83
N ASP A 13 0.00 5.29 11.90
CA ASP A 13 0.20 6.63 12.45
C ASP A 13 0.98 7.50 11.46
N SER A 14 2.08 6.97 10.91
CA SER A 14 2.89 7.70 9.92
C SER A 14 2.16 7.89 8.58
N TRP A 15 1.28 6.95 8.18
CA TRP A 15 0.40 7.16 7.04
C TRP A 15 -0.57 8.31 7.28
N GLN A 16 -1.24 8.36 8.44
CA GLN A 16 -2.22 9.41 8.74
C GLN A 16 -1.61 10.81 8.69
N GLU A 17 -0.39 10.97 9.19
CA GLU A 17 0.35 12.23 9.11
C GLU A 17 0.61 12.65 7.65
N LYS A 18 1.07 11.71 6.80
CA LYS A 18 1.34 11.95 5.38
C LYS A 18 0.07 12.20 4.57
N GLU A 19 -1.00 11.47 4.85
CA GLU A 19 -2.23 11.54 4.07
C GLU A 19 -2.83 12.95 4.08
N SER A 20 -2.73 13.65 5.20
CA SER A 20 -3.22 15.03 5.36
C SER A 20 -2.56 16.02 4.39
N GLN A 21 -1.42 15.66 3.79
CA GLN A 21 -0.65 16.48 2.88
C GLN A 21 -1.03 16.26 1.40
N TYR A 22 -1.88 15.28 1.11
CA TYR A 22 -2.32 14.95 -0.25
C TYR A 22 -3.78 15.37 -0.47
N GLU A 23 -4.03 16.09 -1.56
CA GLU A 23 -5.35 16.65 -1.86
C GLU A 23 -6.18 15.68 -2.72
N THR A 24 -5.52 15.04 -3.68
CA THR A 24 -6.14 14.15 -4.68
C THR A 24 -5.91 12.68 -4.36
N THR A 25 -6.80 11.83 -4.85
CA THR A 25 -6.66 10.37 -4.78
C THR A 25 -5.40 9.89 -5.49
N VAL A 26 -5.05 10.52 -6.61
CA VAL A 26 -3.82 10.21 -7.35
C VAL A 26 -2.57 10.48 -6.50
N GLU A 27 -2.50 11.64 -5.85
CA GLU A 27 -1.41 11.96 -4.92
C GLU A 27 -1.35 10.98 -3.76
N LYS A 28 -2.49 10.62 -3.17
CA LYS A 28 -2.55 9.62 -2.09
C LYS A 28 -2.02 8.25 -2.53
N LEU A 29 -2.32 7.81 -3.75
CA LEU A 29 -1.82 6.52 -4.28
C LEU A 29 -0.30 6.55 -4.49
N TYR A 30 0.26 7.65 -4.99
CA TYR A 30 1.71 7.82 -5.06
C TYR A 30 2.35 7.97 -3.67
N GLY A 31 1.67 8.65 -2.75
CA GLY A 31 2.08 8.79 -1.36
C GLY A 31 2.14 7.44 -0.65
N LEU A 32 1.17 6.56 -0.89
CA LEU A 32 1.17 5.18 -0.39
C LEU A 32 2.36 4.39 -0.95
N ALA A 33 2.64 4.53 -2.25
CA ALA A 33 3.81 3.91 -2.87
C ALA A 33 5.11 4.36 -2.19
N ASP A 34 5.27 5.66 -1.91
CA ASP A 34 6.42 6.17 -1.17
C ASP A 34 6.46 5.65 0.28
N HIS A 35 5.30 5.60 0.93
CA HIS A 35 5.18 5.17 2.31
C HIS A 35 5.55 3.70 2.51
N TYR A 36 5.18 2.82 1.58
CA TYR A 36 5.59 1.42 1.58
C TYR A 36 7.10 1.26 1.51
N VAL A 37 7.77 2.04 0.66
CA VAL A 37 9.23 1.96 0.52
C VAL A 37 9.94 2.53 1.74
N ASP A 38 9.38 3.55 2.39
CA ASP A 38 9.88 4.00 3.70
C ASP A 38 9.77 2.89 4.76
N ASP A 39 8.66 2.16 4.78
CA ASP A 39 8.46 1.05 5.71
C ASP A 39 9.39 -0.14 5.45
N LEU A 40 9.77 -0.41 4.20
CA LEU A 40 10.79 -1.43 3.91
C LEU A 40 12.13 -1.15 4.60
N ALA A 41 12.44 0.11 4.89
CA ALA A 41 13.63 0.50 5.64
C ALA A 41 13.45 0.39 7.18
N ASN A 42 12.25 0.06 7.67
CA ASN A 42 11.95 -0.05 9.09
C ASN A 42 12.70 -1.25 9.70
N PRO A 43 13.56 -1.05 10.73
CA PRO A 43 14.26 -2.13 11.40
C PRO A 43 13.34 -3.22 11.99
N LEU A 44 12.10 -2.88 12.34
CA LEU A 44 11.13 -3.85 12.85
C LEU A 44 10.78 -4.92 11.82
N ASN A 45 10.76 -4.59 10.52
CA ASN A 45 10.49 -5.56 9.46
C ASN A 45 11.54 -6.68 9.42
N HIS A 46 12.81 -6.38 9.72
CA HIS A 46 13.85 -7.41 9.83
C HIS A 46 13.58 -8.37 11.01
N ALA A 47 13.29 -7.82 12.19
CA ALA A 47 13.01 -8.63 13.38
C ALA A 47 11.75 -9.49 13.23
N ILE A 48 10.73 -8.97 12.53
CA ILE A 48 9.51 -9.71 12.19
C ILE A 48 9.84 -10.87 11.24
N ASN A 49 10.64 -10.62 10.19
CA ASN A 49 11.03 -11.65 9.23
C ASN A 49 11.83 -12.79 9.90
N GLU A 50 12.78 -12.46 10.78
CA GLU A 50 13.51 -13.47 11.57
C GLU A 50 12.57 -14.28 12.47
N PHE A 51 11.63 -13.62 13.16
CA PHE A 51 10.66 -14.30 14.01
C PHE A 51 9.77 -15.28 13.24
N VAL A 52 9.27 -14.88 12.06
CA VAL A 52 8.37 -15.70 11.24
C VAL A 52 9.12 -16.87 10.59
N SER A 53 10.34 -16.64 10.10
CA SER A 53 11.13 -17.68 9.41
C SER A 53 11.59 -18.82 10.33
N GLY A 54 11.72 -18.56 11.64
CA GLY A 54 12.23 -19.51 12.63
C GLY A 54 11.18 -20.38 13.33
N GLN A 55 9.88 -20.21 13.05
CA GLN A 55 8.81 -20.88 13.80
C GLN A 55 7.88 -21.72 12.93
N VAL A 56 7.40 -22.84 13.49
CA VAL A 56 6.24 -23.54 12.95
C VAL A 56 5.01 -22.69 13.25
N VAL A 57 4.48 -22.05 12.22
CA VAL A 57 3.30 -21.18 12.34
C VAL A 57 2.06 -22.06 12.53
N SER A 58 1.39 -21.94 13.68
CA SER A 58 0.09 -22.57 13.90
C SER A 58 -1.00 -21.85 13.09
N GLN A 59 -2.15 -22.50 12.86
CA GLN A 59 -3.28 -21.86 12.17
C GLN A 59 -3.75 -20.60 12.92
N GLU A 60 -3.81 -20.63 14.25
CA GLU A 60 -4.18 -19.48 15.08
C GLU A 60 -3.22 -18.30 14.90
N MET A 61 -1.91 -18.58 14.88
CA MET A 61 -0.90 -17.55 14.62
C MET A 61 -1.03 -16.99 13.20
N LEU A 62 -1.29 -17.84 12.21
CA LEU A 62 -1.53 -17.42 10.84
C LEU A 62 -2.75 -16.50 10.76
N ASP A 63 -3.86 -16.86 11.39
CA ASP A 63 -5.09 -16.06 11.40
C ASP A 63 -4.87 -14.69 12.06
N GLU A 64 -4.12 -14.65 13.18
CA GLU A 64 -3.75 -13.38 13.82
C GLU A 64 -2.86 -12.54 12.91
N MET A 65 -1.84 -13.13 12.28
CA MET A 65 -0.98 -12.43 11.32
C MET A 65 -1.77 -11.87 10.13
N LEU A 66 -2.67 -12.67 9.56
CA LEU A 66 -3.55 -12.27 8.48
C LEU A 66 -4.46 -11.10 8.89
N SER A 67 -4.96 -11.09 10.13
CA SER A 67 -5.78 -9.98 10.63
C SER A 67 -4.99 -8.67 10.69
N LEU A 68 -3.71 -8.71 11.03
CA LEU A 68 -2.86 -7.52 11.15
C LEU A 68 -2.46 -6.98 9.79
N ILE A 69 -2.01 -7.83 8.86
CA ILE A 69 -1.60 -7.37 7.51
C ILE A 69 -2.78 -6.80 6.69
N ARG A 70 -4.01 -7.10 7.10
CA ARG A 70 -5.24 -6.60 6.45
C ARG A 70 -5.73 -5.27 7.01
N ILE A 71 -5.15 -4.76 8.09
CA ILE A 71 -5.50 -3.45 8.66
C ILE A 71 -5.43 -2.32 7.61
N PRO A 72 -4.39 -2.26 6.74
CA PRO A 72 -4.31 -1.23 5.71
C PRO A 72 -5.40 -1.31 4.63
N TYR A 73 -6.17 -2.40 4.53
CA TYR A 73 -7.20 -2.56 3.48
C TYR A 73 -8.26 -1.47 3.57
N VAL A 74 -8.65 -1.10 4.80
CA VAL A 74 -9.62 -0.02 5.06
C VAL A 74 -9.09 1.32 4.55
N THR A 75 -7.76 1.53 4.65
CA THR A 75 -7.11 2.73 4.12
C THR A 75 -7.20 2.77 2.60
N TYR A 76 -6.86 1.68 1.90
CA TYR A 76 -6.95 1.61 0.45
C TYR A 76 -8.38 1.80 -0.04
N GLU A 77 -9.33 1.07 0.53
CA GLU A 77 -10.72 1.11 0.15
C GLU A 77 -11.29 2.54 0.30
N ARG A 78 -10.99 3.22 1.42
CA ARG A 78 -11.39 4.61 1.63
C ARG A 78 -10.82 5.57 0.57
N ILE A 79 -9.55 5.44 0.23
CA ILE A 79 -8.90 6.29 -0.78
C ILE A 79 -9.54 6.07 -2.16
N ILE A 80 -9.81 4.81 -2.51
CA ILE A 80 -10.44 4.45 -3.78
C ILE A 80 -11.87 4.97 -3.86
N ILE A 81 -12.68 4.80 -2.80
CA ILE A 81 -14.05 5.32 -2.72
C ILE A 81 -14.04 6.83 -2.93
N GLN A 82 -13.17 7.57 -2.23
CA GLN A 82 -13.04 9.02 -2.41
C GLN A 82 -12.72 9.39 -3.86
N GLY A 83 -11.85 8.64 -4.53
CA GLY A 83 -11.51 8.89 -5.93
C GLY A 83 -12.66 8.64 -6.89
N ILE A 84 -13.48 7.61 -6.64
CA ILE A 84 -14.68 7.34 -7.43
C ILE A 84 -15.73 8.44 -7.20
N GLU A 85 -15.98 8.81 -5.94
CA GLU A 85 -16.94 9.87 -5.58
C GLU A 85 -16.57 11.24 -6.14
N ARG A 86 -15.28 11.53 -6.27
CA ARG A 86 -14.74 12.78 -6.83
C ARG A 86 -14.51 12.73 -8.34
N GLU A 87 -14.88 11.64 -9.00
CA GLU A 87 -14.66 11.41 -10.43
C GLU A 87 -13.17 11.47 -10.84
N GLU A 88 -12.25 11.26 -9.90
CA GLU A 88 -10.81 11.12 -10.18
C GLU A 88 -10.49 9.71 -10.73
N LEU A 89 -11.25 8.71 -10.29
CA LEU A 89 -11.17 7.32 -10.74
C LEU A 89 -12.46 6.92 -11.47
N LYS A 90 -12.34 6.01 -12.43
CA LYS A 90 -13.49 5.42 -13.13
C LYS A 90 -14.34 4.59 -12.15
N PRO A 91 -15.66 4.45 -12.40
CA PRO A 91 -16.49 3.53 -11.62
C PRO A 91 -15.97 2.09 -11.68
N SER A 92 -15.75 1.50 -10.52
CA SER A 92 -15.30 0.12 -10.33
C SER A 92 -15.71 -0.38 -8.94
N ASP A 93 -15.51 -1.66 -8.67
CA ASP A 93 -15.60 -2.18 -7.30
C ASP A 93 -14.38 -1.71 -6.48
N PRO A 94 -14.58 -0.99 -5.35
CA PRO A 94 -13.46 -0.53 -4.51
C PRO A 94 -12.65 -1.67 -3.89
N GLN A 95 -13.27 -2.81 -3.58
CA GLN A 95 -12.59 -3.96 -2.97
C GLN A 95 -11.68 -4.66 -3.98
N ASP A 96 -12.12 -4.78 -5.23
CA ASP A 96 -11.29 -5.33 -6.31
C ASP A 96 -10.03 -4.48 -6.50
N LEU A 97 -10.18 -3.15 -6.61
CA LEU A 97 -9.04 -2.25 -6.74
C LEU A 97 -8.13 -2.27 -5.51
N MET A 98 -8.70 -2.36 -4.30
CA MET A 98 -7.93 -2.50 -3.07
C MET A 98 -7.06 -3.76 -3.11
N HIS A 99 -7.62 -4.91 -3.50
CA HIS A 99 -6.88 -6.16 -3.61
C HIS A 99 -5.80 -6.11 -4.69
N ILE A 100 -6.07 -5.47 -5.83
CA ILE A 100 -5.09 -5.28 -6.91
C ILE A 100 -3.91 -4.42 -6.45
N ILE A 101 -4.19 -3.27 -5.82
CA ILE A 101 -3.15 -2.36 -5.32
C ILE A 101 -2.33 -3.04 -4.22
N ASN A 102 -3.01 -3.71 -3.28
CA ASN A 102 -2.33 -4.45 -2.24
C ASN A 102 -1.45 -5.57 -2.81
N GLY A 103 -1.95 -6.34 -3.79
CA GLY A 103 -1.17 -7.38 -4.47
C GLY A 103 0.05 -6.83 -5.18
N LEU A 104 -0.10 -5.69 -5.88
CA LEU A 104 1.01 -4.97 -6.50
C LEU A 104 2.08 -4.58 -5.48
N PHE A 105 1.69 -3.91 -4.39
CA PHE A 105 2.63 -3.46 -3.36
C PHE A 105 3.33 -4.61 -2.64
N ASN A 106 2.61 -5.68 -2.28
CA ASN A 106 3.24 -6.84 -1.65
C ASN A 106 4.21 -7.55 -2.61
N GLY A 107 3.83 -7.70 -3.89
CA GLY A 107 4.70 -8.27 -4.91
C GLY A 107 5.99 -7.46 -5.09
N LEU A 108 5.87 -6.13 -5.22
CA LEU A 108 7.03 -5.25 -5.35
C LEU A 108 7.91 -5.23 -4.10
N GLY A 109 7.35 -5.47 -2.91
CA GLY A 109 8.10 -5.52 -1.65
C GLY A 109 9.17 -6.60 -1.62
N THR A 110 8.98 -7.68 -2.40
CA THR A 110 9.98 -8.76 -2.54
C THR A 110 11.29 -8.29 -3.17
N LEU A 111 11.28 -7.18 -3.92
CA LEU A 111 12.48 -6.61 -4.55
C LEU A 111 13.49 -6.05 -3.54
N TYR A 112 13.11 -5.94 -2.26
CA TYR A 112 14.04 -5.60 -1.18
C TYR A 112 15.29 -6.49 -1.14
N TYR A 113 15.17 -7.76 -1.57
CA TYR A 113 16.30 -8.70 -1.61
C TYR A 113 17.18 -8.56 -2.86
N GLU A 114 16.78 -7.74 -3.84
CA GLU A 114 17.41 -7.69 -5.17
C GLU A 114 17.89 -6.29 -5.58
N LYS A 115 17.33 -5.22 -4.97
CA LYS A 115 17.46 -3.84 -5.44
C LYS A 115 17.68 -2.88 -4.29
N ASP A 116 18.23 -1.70 -4.59
CA ASP A 116 18.29 -0.62 -3.62
C ASP A 116 16.93 0.10 -3.46
N LEU A 117 16.78 0.83 -2.35
CA LEU A 117 15.52 1.53 -2.03
C LEU A 117 15.15 2.61 -3.07
N THR A 118 16.12 3.17 -3.79
CA THR A 118 15.86 4.19 -4.83
C THR A 118 15.21 3.53 -6.05
N GLU A 119 15.75 2.39 -6.48
CA GLU A 119 15.17 1.58 -7.55
C GLU A 119 13.79 1.06 -7.17
N ILE A 120 13.62 0.55 -5.94
CA ILE A 120 12.34 0.05 -5.44
C ILE A 120 11.31 1.17 -5.46
N ARG A 121 11.63 2.37 -4.94
CA ARG A 121 10.74 3.54 -4.97
C ARG A 121 10.29 3.89 -6.39
N ARG A 122 11.24 3.89 -7.35
CA ARG A 122 10.92 4.13 -8.76
C ARG A 122 9.94 3.09 -9.29
N LEU A 123 10.10 1.81 -8.93
CA LEU A 123 9.24 0.71 -9.37
C LEU A 123 7.84 0.76 -8.75
N TYR A 124 7.72 1.09 -7.45
CA TYR A 124 6.43 1.34 -6.81
C TYR A 124 5.65 2.46 -7.50
N LYS A 125 6.31 3.60 -7.76
CA LYS A 125 5.70 4.71 -8.51
C LYS A 125 5.32 4.29 -9.92
N SER A 126 6.17 3.52 -10.61
CA SER A 126 5.89 3.03 -11.96
C SER A 126 4.70 2.05 -11.98
N GLY A 127 4.53 1.23 -10.93
CA GLY A 127 3.40 0.33 -10.78
C GLY A 127 2.09 1.10 -10.63
N ILE A 128 2.06 2.11 -9.76
CA ILE A 128 0.91 3.00 -9.60
C ILE A 128 0.61 3.76 -10.89
N ALA A 129 1.62 4.33 -11.55
CA ALA A 129 1.43 5.01 -12.83
C ALA A 129 0.80 4.08 -13.89
N SER A 130 1.26 2.83 -13.96
CA SER A 130 0.73 1.82 -14.87
C SER A 130 -0.73 1.48 -14.58
N LEU A 131 -1.08 1.33 -13.31
CA LEU A 131 -2.45 1.08 -12.88
C LEU A 131 -3.36 2.28 -13.20
N LEU A 132 -2.91 3.49 -12.90
CA LEU A 132 -3.66 4.73 -13.12
C LEU A 132 -4.02 4.95 -14.59
N MET A 133 -3.18 4.54 -15.55
CA MET A 133 -3.56 4.56 -16.97
C MET A 133 -4.87 3.81 -17.26
N GLY A 134 -5.13 2.72 -16.52
CA GLY A 134 -6.35 1.92 -16.63
C GLY A 134 -7.53 2.48 -15.86
N ILE A 135 -7.30 3.02 -14.65
CA ILE A 135 -8.36 3.32 -13.68
C ILE A 135 -8.66 4.81 -13.50
N GLN A 136 -7.76 5.72 -13.87
CA GLN A 136 -7.97 7.15 -13.71
C GLN A 136 -9.00 7.65 -14.72
N HIS A 137 -9.86 8.56 -14.28
CA HIS A 137 -10.76 9.24 -15.20
C HIS A 137 -9.94 10.19 -16.09
N THR A 138 -9.83 9.89 -17.39
CA THR A 138 -9.28 10.84 -18.34
C THR A 138 -10.28 11.98 -18.47
N SER A 139 -10.00 13.12 -17.84
CA SER A 139 -10.56 14.38 -18.28
C SER A 139 -10.31 14.48 -19.79
N LYS A 140 -11.38 14.42 -20.60
CA LYS A 140 -11.32 14.97 -21.94
C LYS A 140 -10.98 16.43 -21.72
N THR A 141 -9.72 16.82 -21.96
CA THR A 141 -9.45 18.20 -22.34
C THR A 141 -10.42 18.51 -23.47
N MET A 142 -11.40 19.36 -23.18
CA MET A 142 -12.14 20.11 -24.18
C MET A 142 -11.11 20.81 -25.05
N LYS A 143 -10.77 20.17 -26.18
CA LYS A 143 -10.32 20.87 -27.36
C LYS A 143 -11.58 21.17 -28.14
N ASP A 144 -12.04 22.40 -27.97
CA ASP A 144 -12.80 23.12 -28.99
C ASP A 144 -12.05 23.09 -30.33
#